data_AF-A0A6V7T882-F1
#
_entry.id   AF-A0A6V7T882-F1
#
_cell.length_a   1.000
_cell.length_b   1.000
_cell.length_c   1.000
_cell.angle_alpha   90.00
_cell.angle_beta   90.00
_cell.angle_gamma   90.00
#
_symmetry.space_group_name_H-M   'P 1'
#
loop_
_entity.id
_entity.type
_entity.pdbx_description
1 polymer ?
#
loop_
_entity_poly.entity_id
_entity_poly.type
_entity_poly.pdbx_seq_one_letter_code
_entity_poly.pdbx_strand_id
1 'polypeptide(L)'
;MGSYIDLSGYQIPKNVFDKMDPFERHKLMMSLRMLEKNKNTDCQYLTDYDILKKKYKFIHDVSNEKNSLLQNYYSSICNKYVICDLSKYKEGKIGLRWRTEEEIVKGKGHIICSSKKCDNTDLNTYEFLFQYVEEGIEKKTNVKVRACMDCAYKLHYRKIKKYLKKKKKKKKRKEKKIKHRTSSSNESSNSSSSFNDNRSRSTKRKKYYIKKKLEKISLKTQEKKNEENMYFHDLIF
;
A
#
# COMPACT_ATOMS: atom_id res chain seq x y z
N MET A 1 -44.78 -15.13 -50.20
CA MET A 1 -43.87 -14.27 -49.40
C MET A 1 -42.52 -14.96 -49.36
N GLY A 2 -41.50 -14.40 -50.01
CA GLY A 2 -40.14 -14.96 -49.98
C GLY A 2 -39.52 -14.75 -48.61
N SER A 3 -38.89 -15.79 -48.05
CA SER A 3 -38.11 -15.68 -46.82
C SER A 3 -36.74 -15.05 -47.12
N TYR A 4 -36.35 -14.07 -46.31
CA TYR A 4 -35.05 -13.40 -46.40
C TYR A 4 -34.21 -13.77 -45.17
N ILE A 5 -32.90 -13.76 -45.34
CA ILE A 5 -31.92 -13.87 -44.27
C ILE A 5 -31.28 -12.49 -44.11
N ASP A 6 -31.41 -11.91 -42.93
CA ASP A 6 -30.74 -10.67 -42.58
C ASP A 6 -29.35 -10.96 -42.06
N LEU A 7 -28.34 -10.47 -42.78
CA LEU A 7 -26.93 -10.59 -42.43
C LEU A 7 -26.37 -9.18 -42.31
N SER A 8 -26.31 -8.68 -41.07
CA SER A 8 -25.76 -7.37 -40.73
C SER A 8 -26.33 -6.17 -41.49
N GLY A 9 -27.65 -6.21 -41.74
CA GLY A 9 -28.40 -5.17 -42.46
C GLY A 9 -28.51 -5.40 -43.97
N TYR A 10 -27.93 -6.50 -44.50
CA TYR A 10 -28.16 -6.94 -45.88
C TYR A 10 -29.20 -8.06 -45.92
N GLN A 11 -30.30 -7.84 -46.64
CA GLN A 11 -31.35 -8.84 -46.82
C GLN A 11 -31.04 -9.69 -48.05
N ILE A 12 -30.77 -10.98 -47.85
CA ILE A 12 -30.50 -11.91 -48.95
C ILE A 12 -31.67 -12.90 -49.03
N PRO A 13 -32.25 -13.14 -50.22
CA PRO A 13 -33.30 -14.16 -50.36
C PRO A 13 -32.77 -15.52 -49.91
N LYS A 14 -33.49 -16.20 -49.01
CA LYS A 14 -33.07 -17.48 -48.43
C LYS A 14 -32.79 -18.54 -49.51
N ASN A 15 -33.61 -18.57 -50.55
CA ASN A 15 -33.44 -19.46 -51.71
C ASN A 15 -32.13 -19.25 -52.46
N VAL A 16 -31.56 -18.05 -52.43
CA VAL A 16 -30.28 -17.73 -53.08
C VAL A 16 -29.13 -18.14 -52.16
N PHE A 17 -29.25 -17.85 -50.87
CA PHE A 17 -28.25 -18.24 -49.89
C PHE A 17 -28.10 -19.77 -49.78
N ASP A 18 -29.21 -20.50 -49.71
CA ASP A 18 -29.19 -21.96 -49.56
C ASP A 18 -28.70 -22.69 -50.81
N LYS A 19 -28.77 -22.05 -51.99
CA LYS A 19 -28.26 -22.58 -53.27
C LYS A 19 -26.76 -22.34 -53.48
N MET A 20 -26.13 -21.47 -52.70
CA MET A 20 -24.70 -21.21 -52.80
C MET A 20 -23.89 -22.40 -52.29
N ASP A 21 -22.75 -22.65 -52.93
CA ASP A 21 -21.79 -23.64 -52.49
C ASP A 21 -21.32 -23.31 -51.04
N PRO A 22 -21.05 -24.30 -50.18
CA PRO A 22 -20.55 -24.03 -48.82
C PRO A 22 -19.34 -23.09 -48.78
N PHE A 23 -18.45 -23.15 -49.78
CA PHE A 23 -17.30 -22.25 -49.87
C PHE A 23 -17.72 -20.81 -50.18
N GLU A 24 -18.66 -20.62 -51.09
CA GLU A 24 -19.20 -19.30 -51.45
C GLU A 24 -19.96 -18.66 -50.29
N ARG A 25 -20.76 -19.44 -49.56
CA ARG A 25 -21.43 -18.97 -48.34
C ARG A 25 -20.42 -18.52 -47.30
N HIS A 26 -19.37 -19.30 -47.07
CA HIS A 26 -18.31 -18.94 -46.14
C HIS A 26 -17.59 -17.65 -46.56
N LYS A 27 -17.26 -17.51 -47.85
CA LYS A 27 -16.63 -16.30 -48.40
C LYS A 27 -17.52 -15.07 -48.21
N LEU A 28 -18.81 -15.19 -48.48
CA LEU A 28 -19.79 -14.12 -48.24
C LEU A 28 -19.83 -13.74 -46.76
N MET A 29 -19.95 -14.71 -45.86
CA MET A 29 -19.94 -14.48 -44.41
C MET A 29 -18.66 -13.81 -43.91
N MET A 30 -17.50 -14.25 -44.38
CA MET A 30 -16.22 -13.65 -44.00
C MET A 30 -16.08 -12.22 -44.55
N SER A 31 -16.52 -11.97 -45.78
CA SER A 31 -16.50 -10.63 -46.37
C SER A 31 -17.40 -9.63 -45.62
N LEU A 32 -18.61 -10.04 -45.23
CA LEU A 32 -19.52 -9.22 -44.45
C LEU A 32 -18.94 -8.88 -43.08
N ARG A 33 -18.31 -9.84 -42.39
CA ARG A 33 -17.61 -9.62 -41.12
C ARG A 33 -16.44 -8.64 -41.27
N MET A 34 -15.74 -8.66 -42.41
CA MET A 34 -14.67 -7.70 -42.74
C MET A 34 -15.23 -6.29 -42.97
N LEU A 35 -16.39 -6.18 -43.62
CA LEU A 35 -17.08 -4.90 -43.83
C LEU A 35 -17.65 -4.32 -42.53
N GLU A 36 -18.16 -5.16 -41.62
CA GLU A 36 -18.57 -4.74 -40.27
C GLU A 36 -17.41 -4.14 -39.49
N LYS A 37 -16.21 -4.74 -39.57
CA LYS A 37 -15.00 -4.16 -38.96
C LYS A 37 -14.67 -2.77 -39.50
N ASN A 38 -14.95 -2.53 -40.78
CA ASN A 38 -14.67 -1.24 -41.43
C ASN A 38 -15.76 -0.18 -41.19
N LYS A 39 -17.01 -0.59 -40.94
CA LYS A 39 -18.12 0.34 -40.58
C LYS A 39 -18.10 0.73 -39.10
N ASN A 40 -17.58 -0.13 -38.23
CA ASN A 40 -17.45 0.12 -36.80
C ASN A 40 -16.18 0.92 -36.44
N THR A 41 -15.91 2.02 -37.13
CA THR A 41 -14.82 2.95 -36.77
C THR A 41 -15.24 3.99 -35.71
N ASP A 42 -16.55 4.17 -35.48
CA ASP A 42 -17.09 5.20 -34.57
C ASP A 42 -17.50 4.66 -33.17
N CYS A 43 -17.54 3.35 -32.98
CA CYS A 43 -17.72 2.74 -31.66
C CYS A 43 -16.35 2.34 -31.10
N GLN A 44 -15.75 3.23 -30.32
CA GLN A 44 -14.60 2.86 -29.47
C GLN A 44 -15.04 1.75 -28.51
N TYR A 45 -14.73 0.51 -28.85
CA TYR A 45 -14.95 -0.62 -27.96
C TYR A 45 -14.21 -0.35 -26.66
N LEU A 46 -14.98 -0.17 -25.58
CA LEU A 46 -14.41 -0.02 -24.25
C LEU A 46 -13.91 -1.38 -23.82
N THR A 47 -12.61 -1.49 -23.62
CA THR A 47 -12.03 -2.70 -23.02
C THR A 47 -12.45 -2.79 -21.56
N ASP A 48 -12.44 -4.01 -20.99
CA ASP A 48 -12.66 -4.21 -19.56
C ASP A 48 -11.71 -3.33 -18.73
N TYR A 49 -10.46 -3.17 -19.20
CA TYR A 49 -9.49 -2.27 -18.61
C TYR A 49 -9.96 -0.80 -18.60
N ASP A 50 -10.58 -0.31 -19.67
CA ASP A 50 -11.11 1.06 -19.72
C ASP A 50 -12.28 1.25 -18.75
N ILE A 51 -13.12 0.22 -18.57
CA ILE A 51 -14.21 0.23 -17.61
C ILE A 51 -13.65 0.31 -16.18
N LEU A 52 -12.64 -0.51 -15.87
CA LEU A 52 -11.95 -0.49 -14.58
C LEU A 52 -11.30 0.87 -14.33
N LYS A 53 -10.59 1.41 -15.33
CA LYS A 53 -9.89 2.70 -15.23
C LYS A 53 -10.85 3.86 -14.96
N LYS A 54 -12.03 3.86 -15.61
CA LYS A 54 -13.05 4.90 -15.41
C LYS A 54 -13.69 4.84 -14.02
N LYS A 55 -13.87 3.64 -13.45
CA LYS A 55 -14.56 3.43 -12.16
C LYS A 55 -13.61 3.17 -10.99
N TYR A 56 -12.30 3.29 -11.22
CA TYR A 56 -11.30 3.03 -10.20
C TYR A 56 -11.46 4.00 -9.03
N LYS A 57 -11.69 3.45 -7.84
CA LYS A 57 -11.67 4.17 -6.57
C LYS A 57 -10.60 3.58 -5.67
N PHE A 58 -9.92 4.44 -4.92
CA PHE A 58 -8.85 4.03 -4.01
C PHE A 58 -9.37 3.13 -2.87
N ILE A 59 -10.55 3.46 -2.34
CA ILE A 59 -11.33 2.57 -1.47
C ILE A 59 -12.68 2.35 -2.15
N HIS A 60 -13.03 1.07 -2.29
CA HIS A 60 -14.24 0.65 -2.93
C HIS A 60 -15.09 -0.20 -1.98
N ASP A 61 -16.34 0.20 -1.78
CA ASP A 61 -17.31 -0.58 -1.01
C ASP A 61 -17.94 -1.63 -1.91
N VAL A 62 -17.29 -2.80 -1.98
CA VAL A 62 -17.64 -3.93 -2.85
C VAL A 62 -19.12 -4.31 -2.77
N SER A 63 -19.75 -4.16 -1.59
CA SER A 63 -21.16 -4.51 -1.37
C SER A 63 -22.16 -3.63 -2.11
N ASN A 64 -21.77 -2.42 -2.52
CA ASN A 64 -22.67 -1.46 -3.19
C ASN A 64 -22.57 -1.54 -4.73
N GLU A 65 -21.61 -2.29 -5.27
CA GLU A 65 -21.37 -2.37 -6.71
C GLU A 65 -22.21 -3.48 -7.38
N LYS A 66 -22.97 -3.09 -8.40
CA LYS A 66 -23.78 -4.04 -9.20
C LYS A 66 -23.00 -4.74 -10.32
N ASN A 67 -21.80 -4.25 -10.66
CA ASN A 67 -21.01 -4.81 -11.76
C ASN A 67 -20.15 -5.96 -11.25
N SER A 68 -20.46 -7.19 -11.67
CA SER A 68 -19.69 -8.39 -11.27
C SER A 68 -18.19 -8.28 -11.58
N LEU A 69 -17.81 -7.65 -12.71
CA LEU A 69 -16.40 -7.41 -13.07
C LEU A 69 -15.65 -6.59 -11.99
N LEU A 70 -16.24 -5.49 -11.54
CA LEU A 70 -15.61 -4.62 -10.53
C LEU A 70 -15.61 -5.30 -9.16
N GLN A 71 -16.69 -6.00 -8.82
CA GLN A 71 -16.78 -6.77 -7.59
C GLN A 71 -15.67 -7.82 -7.49
N ASN A 72 -15.45 -8.59 -8.56
CA ASN A 72 -14.39 -9.59 -8.63
C ASN A 72 -13.01 -8.95 -8.56
N TYR A 73 -12.81 -7.83 -9.27
CA TYR A 73 -11.57 -7.07 -9.26
C TYR A 73 -11.23 -6.53 -7.86
N TYR A 74 -12.17 -5.85 -7.19
CA TYR A 74 -11.91 -5.30 -5.86
C TYR A 74 -11.80 -6.37 -4.78
N SER A 75 -12.48 -7.51 -4.95
CA SER A 75 -12.37 -8.66 -4.04
C SER A 75 -11.01 -9.36 -4.15
N SER A 76 -10.40 -9.38 -5.35
CA SER A 76 -9.06 -9.96 -5.53
C SER A 76 -7.95 -9.06 -4.99
N ILE A 77 -8.18 -7.75 -4.87
CA ILE A 77 -7.19 -6.81 -4.37
C ILE A 77 -6.93 -7.00 -2.87
N CYS A 78 -5.71 -7.38 -2.53
CA CYS A 78 -5.26 -7.57 -1.15
C CYS A 78 -4.78 -6.27 -0.47
N ASN A 79 -5.72 -5.43 -0.02
CA ASN A 79 -5.46 -4.11 0.62
C ASN A 79 -5.16 -4.16 2.13
N LYS A 80 -4.50 -5.22 2.64
CA LYS A 80 -4.23 -5.34 4.09
C LYS A 80 -3.05 -4.47 4.57
N TYR A 81 -1.97 -4.42 3.79
CA TYR A 81 -0.73 -3.74 4.15
C TYR A 81 -0.22 -2.85 3.02
N VAL A 82 0.41 -1.73 3.40
CA VAL A 82 0.91 -0.71 2.49
C VAL A 82 2.44 -0.72 2.44
N ILE A 83 3.01 -0.31 1.30
CA ILE A 83 4.43 -0.04 1.14
C ILE A 83 4.73 1.44 1.37
N CYS A 84 5.86 1.69 2.02
CA CYS A 84 6.31 3.04 2.36
C CYS A 84 7.60 3.42 1.65
N ASP A 85 7.59 4.63 1.08
CA ASP A 85 8.78 5.32 0.63
C ASP A 85 9.27 6.28 1.71
N LEU A 86 10.43 5.97 2.26
CA LEU A 86 11.04 6.69 3.37
C LEU A 86 12.16 7.63 2.90
N SER A 87 12.32 7.88 1.59
CA SER A 87 13.46 8.66 1.07
C SER A 87 13.52 10.09 1.63
N LYS A 88 12.36 10.76 1.77
CA LYS A 88 12.25 12.15 2.26
C LYS A 88 11.76 12.26 3.72
N TYR A 89 11.98 11.23 4.53
CA TYR A 89 11.50 11.18 5.92
C TYR A 89 11.99 12.33 6.82
N LYS A 90 13.18 12.91 6.52
CA LYS A 90 13.74 14.05 7.26
C LYS A 90 12.89 15.31 7.10
N GLU A 91 12.33 15.50 5.91
CA GLU A 91 11.38 16.57 5.60
C GLU A 91 9.99 16.28 6.17
N GLY A 92 9.74 15.05 6.64
CA GLY A 92 8.42 14.60 7.12
C GLY A 92 7.45 14.23 6.00
N LYS A 93 7.94 14.12 4.76
CA LYS A 93 7.19 13.59 3.63
C LYS A 93 7.41 12.09 3.57
N ILE A 94 6.31 11.34 3.56
CA ILE A 94 6.30 9.87 3.49
C ILE A 94 5.37 9.52 2.33
N GLY A 95 5.85 8.69 1.41
CA GLY A 95 5.02 8.13 0.35
C GLY A 95 4.42 6.81 0.80
N LEU A 96 3.15 6.59 0.52
CA LEU A 96 2.45 5.33 0.79
C LEU A 96 1.80 4.86 -0.51
N ARG A 97 1.86 3.56 -0.79
CA ARG A 97 1.13 2.92 -1.90
C ARG A 97 0.75 1.49 -1.57
N TRP A 98 -0.34 1.01 -2.16
CA TRP A 98 -0.68 -0.42 -2.11
C TRP A 98 0.42 -1.28 -2.76
N ARG A 99 0.47 -2.53 -2.33
CA ARG A 99 1.43 -3.52 -2.81
C ARG A 99 1.07 -3.97 -4.22
N THR A 100 2.06 -4.28 -5.03
CA THR A 100 1.85 -4.99 -6.30
C THR A 100 1.80 -6.49 -6.06
N GLU A 101 1.28 -7.23 -7.04
CA GLU A 101 1.22 -8.70 -7.00
C GLU A 101 2.60 -9.33 -6.75
N GLU A 102 3.62 -8.92 -7.50
CA GLU A 102 5.00 -9.41 -7.30
C GLU A 102 5.51 -9.20 -5.87
N GLU A 103 5.13 -8.09 -5.23
CA GLU A 103 5.55 -7.78 -3.86
C GLU A 103 4.78 -8.61 -2.83
N ILE A 104 3.53 -8.95 -3.13
CA ILE A 104 2.72 -9.85 -2.30
C ILE A 104 3.33 -11.24 -2.34
N VAL A 105 3.66 -11.77 -3.53
CA VAL A 105 4.33 -13.07 -3.70
C VAL A 105 5.67 -13.10 -2.98
N LYS A 106 6.46 -12.02 -3.07
CA LYS A 106 7.73 -11.88 -2.32
C LYS A 106 7.55 -11.70 -0.81
N GLY A 107 6.33 -11.53 -0.31
CA GLY A 107 6.05 -11.29 1.11
C GLY A 107 6.40 -9.88 1.62
N LYS A 108 6.61 -8.90 0.72
CA LYS A 108 6.97 -7.52 1.09
C LYS A 108 5.79 -6.81 1.77
N GLY A 109 6.09 -6.11 2.86
CA GLY A 109 5.09 -5.48 3.74
C GLY A 109 4.29 -6.44 4.62
N HIS A 110 4.49 -7.76 4.50
CA HIS A 110 3.96 -8.77 5.42
C HIS A 110 5.10 -9.37 6.24
N ILE A 111 5.93 -10.20 5.60
CA ILE A 111 7.05 -10.93 6.24
C ILE A 111 8.32 -10.07 6.15
N ILE A 112 8.48 -9.35 5.04
CA ILE A 112 9.59 -8.43 4.79
C ILE A 112 9.12 -6.99 5.02
N CYS A 113 10.01 -6.11 5.48
CA CYS A 113 9.68 -4.72 5.78
C CYS A 113 8.95 -4.00 4.64
N SER A 114 7.92 -3.21 4.98
CA SER A 114 7.18 -2.37 4.02
C SER A 114 8.02 -1.28 3.34
N SER A 115 9.28 -1.06 3.73
CA SER A 115 10.08 0.00 3.10
C SER A 115 10.69 -0.50 1.81
N LYS A 116 10.58 0.27 0.72
CA LYS A 116 11.10 -0.11 -0.60
C LYS A 116 12.54 -0.64 -0.57
N LYS A 117 13.43 0.02 0.19
CA LYS A 117 14.87 -0.26 0.25
C LYS A 117 15.30 -1.13 1.46
N CYS A 118 14.37 -1.78 2.14
CA CYS A 118 14.67 -2.55 3.35
C CYS A 118 14.11 -3.96 3.23
N ASP A 119 14.94 -4.95 3.56
CA ASP A 119 14.58 -6.36 3.48
C ASP A 119 14.65 -7.06 4.84
N ASN A 120 14.52 -6.30 5.92
CA ASN A 120 14.54 -6.84 7.29
C ASN A 120 13.19 -7.52 7.63
N THR A 121 13.23 -8.56 8.46
CA THR A 121 12.09 -9.43 8.81
C THR A 121 11.54 -9.19 10.22
N ASP A 122 12.29 -8.50 11.09
CA ASP A 122 11.83 -8.12 12.43
C ASP A 122 10.84 -6.94 12.35
N LEU A 123 9.54 -7.23 12.24
CA LEU A 123 8.51 -6.23 11.93
C LEU A 123 7.49 -6.02 13.03
N ASN A 124 7.09 -4.77 13.22
CA ASN A 124 5.93 -4.39 14.02
C ASN A 124 4.86 -3.75 13.14
N THR A 125 3.60 -3.92 13.54
CA THR A 125 2.44 -3.35 12.84
C THR A 125 2.10 -1.96 13.37
N TYR A 126 2.00 -0.99 12.46
CA TYR A 126 1.67 0.40 12.73
C TYR A 126 0.46 0.83 11.91
N GLU A 127 -0.39 1.67 12.50
CA GLU A 127 -1.55 2.25 11.82
C GLU A 127 -1.29 3.73 11.51
N PHE A 128 -1.66 4.14 10.31
CA PHE A 128 -1.50 5.51 9.82
C PHE A 128 -2.80 6.02 9.26
N LEU A 129 -3.11 7.27 9.59
CA LEU A 129 -4.16 8.02 8.90
C LEU A 129 -3.59 8.51 7.57
N PHE A 130 -4.08 7.96 6.47
CA PHE A 130 -3.77 8.37 5.12
C PHE A 130 -4.86 9.32 4.63
N GLN A 131 -4.45 10.53 4.24
CA GLN A 131 -5.33 11.53 3.64
C GLN A 131 -5.00 11.62 2.15
N TYR A 132 -6.01 11.53 1.30
CA TYR A 132 -5.88 11.61 -0.14
C TYR A 132 -7.03 12.42 -0.74
N VAL A 133 -6.82 12.92 -1.95
CA VAL A 133 -7.84 13.64 -2.71
C VAL A 133 -8.28 12.74 -3.85
N GLU A 134 -9.58 12.50 -3.96
CA GLU A 134 -10.19 11.71 -5.01
C GLU A 134 -11.36 12.50 -5.57
N GLU A 135 -11.36 12.77 -6.88
CA GLU A 135 -12.39 13.60 -7.55
C GLU A 135 -12.57 15.00 -6.91
N GLY A 136 -11.49 15.58 -6.38
CA GLY A 136 -11.52 16.89 -5.70
C GLY A 136 -12.02 16.83 -4.25
N ILE A 137 -12.39 15.66 -3.74
CA ILE A 137 -12.87 15.48 -2.36
C ILE A 137 -11.73 14.92 -1.49
N GLU A 138 -11.47 15.57 -0.36
CA GLU A 138 -10.53 15.06 0.64
C GLU A 138 -11.13 13.87 1.39
N LYS A 139 -10.49 12.71 1.29
CA LYS A 139 -10.84 11.49 2.00
C LYS A 139 -9.73 11.09 2.97
N LYS A 140 -10.11 10.37 4.04
CA LYS A 140 -9.19 9.91 5.10
C LYS A 140 -9.45 8.46 5.42
N THR A 141 -8.41 7.66 5.47
CA THR A 141 -8.51 6.21 5.68
C THR A 141 -7.38 5.72 6.57
N ASN A 142 -7.66 4.72 7.41
CA ASN A 142 -6.64 4.13 8.26
C ASN A 142 -5.98 2.97 7.51
N VAL A 143 -4.66 3.05 7.38
CA VAL A 143 -3.86 2.04 6.68
C VAL A 143 -2.84 1.39 7.59
N LYS A 144 -2.57 0.10 7.37
CA LYS A 144 -1.64 -0.68 8.19
C LYS A 144 -0.30 -0.84 7.47
N VAL A 145 0.79 -0.66 8.19
CA VAL A 145 2.18 -0.76 7.69
C VAL A 145 2.99 -1.64 8.63
N ARG A 146 3.69 -2.65 8.10
CA ARG A 146 4.63 -3.47 8.88
C ARG A 146 6.05 -2.98 8.65
N ALA A 147 6.71 -2.53 9.70
CA ALA A 147 8.05 -1.94 9.58
C ALA A 147 8.99 -2.41 10.69
N CYS A 148 10.26 -2.55 10.33
CA CYS A 148 11.33 -2.82 11.28
C CYS A 148 11.62 -1.60 12.17
N MET A 149 12.36 -1.80 13.25
CA MET A 149 12.64 -0.72 14.22
C MET A 149 13.27 0.53 13.58
N ASP A 150 14.17 0.35 12.61
CA ASP A 150 14.84 1.47 11.93
C ASP A 150 13.89 2.21 10.98
N CYS A 151 13.08 1.48 10.22
CA CYS A 151 12.06 2.05 9.34
C CYS A 151 10.93 2.71 10.15
N ALA A 152 10.52 2.13 11.28
CA ALA A 152 9.57 2.72 12.21
C ALA A 152 10.09 4.03 12.83
N TYR A 153 11.39 4.10 13.12
CA TYR A 153 12.03 5.36 13.55
C TYR A 153 11.93 6.44 12.46
N LYS A 154 12.18 6.08 11.19
CA LYS A 154 12.05 7.00 10.05
C LYS A 154 10.60 7.44 9.84
N LEU A 155 9.65 6.50 9.90
CA LEU A 155 8.20 6.75 9.80
C LEU A 155 7.72 7.75 10.87
N HIS A 156 8.17 7.61 12.11
CA HIS A 156 7.76 8.49 13.22
C HIS A 156 8.82 9.53 13.60
N TYR A 157 9.71 9.88 12.66
CA TYR A 157 10.89 10.69 12.93
C TYR A 157 10.61 12.00 13.68
N ARG A 158 9.61 12.78 13.23
CA ARG A 158 9.23 14.05 13.87
C ARG A 158 8.74 13.85 15.32
N LYS A 159 7.85 12.86 15.54
CA LYS A 159 7.28 12.54 16.86
C LYS A 159 8.39 12.09 17.83
N ILE A 160 9.29 11.23 17.36
CA ILE A 160 10.40 10.70 18.17
C ILE A 160 11.44 11.79 18.46
N LYS A 161 11.80 12.62 17.48
CA LYS A 161 12.73 13.74 17.68
C LYS A 161 12.20 14.74 18.70
N LYS A 162 10.90 15.07 18.67
CA LYS A 162 10.24 15.92 19.67
C LYS A 162 10.28 15.28 21.06
N TYR A 163 10.02 13.97 21.16
CA TYR A 163 10.10 13.21 22.41
C TYR A 163 11.51 13.22 23.03
N LEU A 164 12.54 12.96 22.22
CA LEU A 164 13.95 12.98 22.65
C LEU A 164 14.39 14.37 23.10
N LYS A 165 13.99 15.44 22.40
CA LYS A 165 14.25 16.84 22.81
C LYS A 165 13.63 17.14 24.17
N LYS A 166 12.36 16.76 24.41
CA LYS A 166 11.68 16.94 25.71
C LYS A 166 12.41 16.22 26.84
N LYS A 167 12.85 14.97 26.63
CA LYS A 167 13.63 14.22 27.64
C LYS A 167 14.97 14.85 27.97
N LYS A 168 15.72 15.31 26.95
CA LYS A 168 16.98 16.03 27.16
C LYS A 168 16.78 17.29 28.01
N LYS A 169 15.75 18.10 27.73
CA LYS A 169 15.42 19.30 28.53
C LYS A 169 15.10 18.93 30.00
N LYS A 170 14.31 17.87 30.23
CA LYS A 170 14.01 17.39 31.60
C LYS A 170 15.28 16.93 32.34
N LYS A 171 16.21 16.24 31.66
CA LYS A 171 17.47 15.81 32.28
C LYS A 171 18.33 17.00 32.69
N LYS A 172 18.52 17.99 31.81
CA LYS A 172 19.26 19.22 32.13
C LYS A 172 18.67 19.96 33.33
N ARG A 173 17.33 20.03 33.45
CA ARG A 173 16.67 20.62 34.62
C ARG A 173 16.95 19.84 35.91
N LYS A 174 16.97 18.51 35.87
CA LYS A 174 17.31 17.66 37.03
C LYS A 174 18.76 17.84 37.45
N GLU A 175 19.70 17.85 36.51
CA GLU A 175 21.13 18.08 36.78
C GLU A 175 21.37 19.45 37.40
N LYS A 176 20.71 20.51 36.92
CA LYS A 176 20.78 21.84 37.55
C LYS A 176 20.26 21.81 39.00
N LYS A 177 19.12 21.16 39.27
CA LYS A 177 18.59 21.03 40.64
C LYS A 177 19.53 20.27 41.57
N ILE A 178 20.21 19.24 41.08
CA ILE A 178 21.20 18.49 41.87
C ILE A 178 22.40 19.39 42.17
N LYS A 179 22.94 20.10 41.17
CA LYS A 179 24.06 21.05 41.37
C LYS A 179 23.75 22.15 42.39
N HIS A 180 22.53 22.69 42.39
CA HIS A 180 22.10 23.68 43.39
C HIS A 180 21.95 23.10 44.81
N ARG A 181 21.77 21.78 44.96
CA ARG A 181 21.72 21.10 46.26
C ARG A 181 23.10 20.68 46.75
N THR A 182 24.05 20.46 45.86
CA THR A 182 25.42 20.05 46.20
C THR A 182 26.38 21.22 46.37
N SER A 183 25.99 22.45 46.05
CA SER A 183 26.82 23.66 46.26
C SER A 183 26.92 24.11 47.72
N SER A 184 26.27 23.42 48.67
CA SER A 184 26.43 23.65 50.11
C SER A 184 27.45 22.70 50.76
N SER A 185 28.17 21.89 49.99
CA SER A 185 29.18 20.96 50.50
C SER A 185 30.27 20.79 49.44
N ASN A 186 31.32 21.61 49.53
CA ASN A 186 32.51 21.44 48.72
C ASN A 186 33.28 20.21 49.19
N GLU A 187 33.59 19.31 48.27
CA GLU A 187 34.95 18.77 48.18
C GLU A 187 35.24 18.26 46.77
N SER A 188 36.41 18.67 46.30
CA SER A 188 36.99 18.48 44.98
C SER A 188 37.44 17.04 44.75
N SER A 189 37.08 16.47 43.59
CA SER A 189 37.87 15.40 42.99
C SER A 189 37.82 15.48 41.46
N ASN A 190 39.00 15.74 40.92
CA ASN A 190 39.32 15.73 39.50
C ASN A 190 39.30 14.28 39.00
N SER A 191 38.56 13.98 37.93
CA SER A 191 38.76 12.72 37.18
C SER A 191 38.59 12.94 35.68
N SER A 192 39.72 13.22 35.05
CA SER A 192 39.90 13.37 33.61
C SER A 192 40.29 12.03 32.97
N SER A 193 39.33 11.14 32.69
CA SER A 193 39.53 10.02 31.74
C SER A 193 38.25 9.18 31.55
N SER A 194 37.34 9.58 30.66
CA SER A 194 36.34 8.67 30.04
C SER A 194 35.38 9.38 29.07
N PHE A 195 35.91 10.10 28.08
CA PHE A 195 35.07 10.71 27.04
C PHE A 195 34.48 9.68 26.06
N ASN A 196 35.18 8.57 25.81
CA ASN A 196 34.73 7.53 24.87
C ASN A 196 33.60 6.65 25.42
N ASP A 197 33.62 6.31 26.71
CA ASP A 197 32.61 5.45 27.35
C ASP A 197 31.25 6.12 27.55
N ASN A 198 31.26 7.43 27.77
CA ASN A 198 30.04 8.20 27.91
C ASN A 198 29.22 8.29 26.61
N ARG A 199 29.90 8.23 25.44
CA ARG A 199 29.26 8.30 24.13
C ARG A 199 28.50 7.02 23.80
N SER A 200 29.08 5.85 24.09
CA SER A 200 28.47 4.52 23.91
C SER A 200 27.25 4.34 24.83
N ARG A 201 27.34 4.79 26.08
CA ARG A 201 26.23 4.73 27.06
C ARG A 201 25.08 5.67 26.68
N SER A 202 25.39 6.82 26.07
CA SER A 202 24.41 7.79 25.58
C SER A 202 23.63 7.28 24.35
N THR A 203 24.28 6.57 23.42
CA THR A 203 23.62 5.99 22.24
C THR A 203 22.73 4.80 22.61
N LYS A 204 23.19 3.88 23.47
CA LYS A 204 22.38 2.77 23.99
C LYS A 204 21.11 3.27 24.70
N ARG A 205 21.24 4.29 25.56
CA ARG A 205 20.09 4.92 26.23
C ARG A 205 19.10 5.57 25.26
N LYS A 206 19.58 6.22 24.19
CA LYS A 206 18.71 6.79 23.14
C LYS A 206 17.95 5.67 22.42
N LYS A 207 18.61 4.58 22.02
CA LYS A 207 17.96 3.42 21.39
C LYS A 207 16.85 2.84 22.28
N TYR A 208 17.11 2.65 23.58
CA TYR A 208 16.09 2.20 24.54
C TYR A 208 14.84 3.08 24.57
N TYR A 209 15.01 4.40 24.62
CA TYR A 209 13.87 5.33 24.62
C TYR A 209 13.10 5.38 23.30
N ILE A 210 13.79 5.14 22.18
CA ILE A 210 13.16 5.02 20.87
C ILE A 210 12.31 3.74 20.84
N LYS A 211 12.90 2.59 21.20
CA LYS A 211 12.21 1.29 21.27
C LYS A 211 10.95 1.38 22.15
N LYS A 212 11.09 1.88 23.38
CA LYS A 212 9.95 2.09 24.30
C LYS A 212 8.87 3.04 23.77
N LYS A 213 9.24 4.01 22.92
CA LYS A 213 8.27 4.92 22.30
C LYS A 213 7.58 4.27 21.11
N LEU A 214 8.31 3.50 20.31
CA LEU A 214 7.80 2.75 19.17
C LEU A 214 6.87 1.62 19.62
N GLU A 215 7.20 0.89 20.67
CA GLU A 215 6.31 -0.14 21.26
C GLU A 215 4.98 0.41 21.77
N LYS A 216 4.94 1.70 22.14
CA LYS A 216 3.70 2.38 22.54
C LYS A 216 2.87 2.87 21.35
N ILE A 217 3.49 2.99 20.18
CA ILE A 217 2.83 3.43 18.94
C ILE A 217 2.41 2.21 18.13
N SER A 218 3.17 1.11 18.23
CA SER A 218 2.81 -0.19 17.67
C SER A 218 1.48 -0.62 18.24
N LEU A 219 0.63 -1.16 17.38
CA LEU A 219 -0.51 -1.94 17.84
C LEU A 219 0.07 -3.18 18.54
N LYS A 220 -0.32 -3.43 19.79
CA LYS A 220 0.03 -4.66 20.54
C LYS A 220 -1.15 -5.65 20.59
N THR A 221 -2.14 -5.45 19.74
CA THR A 221 -3.43 -6.11 19.84
C THR A 221 -3.65 -6.92 18.56
N GLN A 222 -3.84 -8.24 18.71
CA GLN A 222 -4.34 -9.21 17.71
C GLN A 222 -3.34 -9.95 16.79
N GLU A 223 -2.03 -9.97 17.04
CA GLU A 223 -1.13 -10.87 16.27
C GLU A 223 -1.40 -12.37 16.59
N LYS A 224 -1.82 -12.71 17.82
CA LYS A 224 -2.22 -14.08 18.21
C LYS A 224 -3.49 -14.63 17.54
N LYS A 225 -4.28 -13.79 16.85
CA LYS A 225 -5.44 -14.24 16.05
C LYS A 225 -5.13 -14.30 14.54
N ASN A 226 -3.94 -13.86 14.12
CA ASN A 226 -3.57 -13.77 12.70
C ASN A 226 -2.78 -14.99 12.19
N GLU A 227 -2.49 -15.98 13.04
CA GLU A 227 -1.90 -17.27 12.60
C GLU A 227 -2.83 -18.01 11.62
N GLU A 228 -4.15 -17.78 11.69
CA GLU A 228 -5.12 -18.30 10.72
C GLU A 228 -4.94 -17.74 9.29
N ASN A 229 -4.17 -16.66 9.09
CA ASN A 229 -3.82 -16.13 7.76
C ASN A 229 -2.56 -16.74 7.13
N MET A 230 -1.95 -17.77 7.75
CA MET A 230 -0.93 -18.59 7.08
C MET A 230 -1.50 -19.40 5.91
N TYR A 231 -2.82 -19.63 5.86
CA TYR A 231 -3.49 -20.40 4.80
C TYR A 231 -3.56 -19.74 3.42
N PHE A 232 -3.16 -18.46 3.27
CA PHE A 232 -3.14 -17.82 1.96
C PHE A 232 -1.98 -18.29 1.07
N HIS A 233 -0.95 -18.93 1.65
CA HIS A 233 0.14 -19.54 0.89
C HIS A 233 -0.26 -20.86 0.22
N ASP A 234 -1.36 -21.50 0.65
CA ASP A 234 -1.83 -22.79 0.13
C ASP A 234 -2.81 -22.65 -1.05
N LEU A 235 -3.14 -21.43 -1.47
CA LEU A 235 -4.09 -21.15 -2.57
C LEU A 235 -3.40 -20.74 -3.88
N ILE A 236 -2.06 -20.82 -3.96
CA ILE A 236 -1.27 -20.42 -5.14
C ILE A 236 -0.66 -21.65 -5.87
N PHE A 237 -1.12 -22.86 -5.56
CA PHE A 237 -0.79 -24.07 -6.35
C PHE A 237 -2.04 -24.64 -7.01
#